data_AF-A0A974C6I2-F1
#
_entry.id   AF-A0A974C6I2-F1
#
_cell.length_a   1.000
_cell.length_b   1.000
_cell.length_c   1.000
_cell.angle_alpha   90.00
_cell.angle_beta   90.00
_cell.angle_gamma   90.00
#
_symmetry.space_group_name_H-M   'P 1'
#
loop_
_entity.id
_entity.type
_entity.pdbx_description
1 polymer ?
#
loop_
_entity_poly.entity_id
_entity_poly.type
_entity_poly.pdbx_seq_one_letter_code
_entity_poly.pdbx_strand_id
1 'polypeptide(L)' 'MRAVKNRIKEHKVNICNFKEKTGTDTVVFHHFHDARHNQAQLCWQVLEVVKYLAWGGDLQKLNDSRSIKCFL' A
#
# COMPACT_ATOMS: atom_id res chain seq x y z
N MET A 1 14.75 3.98 -1.06
CA MET A 1 14.24 2.59 -1.20
C MET A 1 13.48 2.08 0.03
N ARG A 2 13.85 2.47 1.27
CA ARG A 2 13.18 2.03 2.52
C ARG A 2 11.66 2.28 2.56
N ALA A 3 11.20 3.46 2.11
CA ALA A 3 9.77 3.81 2.08
C ALA A 3 8.94 2.81 1.26
N VAL A 4 9.51 2.29 0.16
CA VAL A 4 8.85 1.31 -0.70
C VAL A 4 8.64 -0.02 0.00
N LYS A 5 9.69 -0.53 0.64
CA LYS A 5 9.62 -1.77 1.42
C LYS A 5 8.64 -1.64 2.59
N ASN A 6 8.60 -0.50 3.27
CA ASN A 6 7.69 -0.26 4.38
C ASN A 6 6.22 -0.28 3.92
N ARG A 7 5.89 0.37 2.80
CA ARG A 7 4.53 0.35 2.23
C ARG A 7 4.10 -1.03 1.77
N ILE A 8 4.98 -1.78 1.11
CA ILE A 8 4.70 -3.17 0.73
C ILE A 8 4.41 -3.99 2.00
N LYS A 9 5.22 -3.83 3.05
CA LYS A 9 5.02 -4.52 4.33
C LYS A 9 3.69 -4.14 4.99
N GLU A 10 3.32 -2.87 4.98
CA GLU A 10 2.05 -2.38 5.52
C GLU A 10 0.85 -2.96 4.75
N HIS A 11 0.88 -2.92 3.42
CA HIS A 11 -0.19 -3.50 2.59
C HIS A 11 -0.34 -5.01 2.82
N LYS A 12 0.81 -5.70 2.91
CA LYS A 12 0.88 -7.12 3.30
C LYS A 12 0.18 -7.42 4.62
N VAL A 13 0.43 -6.61 5.64
CA VAL A 13 -0.18 -6.77 6.97
C VAL A 13 -1.68 -6.49 6.93
N ASN A 14 -2.12 -5.50 6.16
CA ASN A 14 -3.53 -5.15 6.03
C ASN A 14 -4.35 -6.25 5.34
N ILE A 15 -3.79 -6.91 4.30
CA ILE A 15 -4.43 -8.07 3.66
C ILE A 15 -4.59 -9.22 4.66
N CYS A 16 -3.54 -9.54 5.43
CA CYS A 16 -3.58 -10.65 6.39
C CYS A 16 -4.52 -10.39 7.57
N ASN A 17 -4.61 -9.14 8.02
CA ASN A 17 -5.45 -8.75 9.16
C ASN A 17 -6.77 -8.12 8.71
N PHE A 18 -7.20 -8.40 7.48
CA PHE A 18 -8.42 -7.82 6.94
C PHE A 18 -9.61 -8.17 7.84
N LYS A 19 -10.40 -7.14 8.14
CA LYS A 19 -11.67 -7.24 8.85
C LYS A 19 -12.67 -6.36 8.12
N GLU A 20 -13.82 -6.92 7.81
CA GLU A 20 -14.94 -6.18 7.21
C GLU A 20 -15.34 -4.99 8.10
N LYS A 21 -15.78 -3.90 7.46
CA LYS A 21 -16.30 -2.68 8.11
C LYS A 21 -15.26 -1.85 8.88
N THR A 22 -13.98 -1.96 8.50
CA THR A 22 -12.91 -1.08 9.01
C THR A 22 -12.59 0.04 8.01
N GLY A 23 -11.98 1.14 8.47
CA GLY A 23 -11.62 2.27 7.59
C GLY A 23 -10.57 1.97 6.52
N THR A 24 -9.96 0.79 6.57
CA THR A 24 -9.03 0.25 5.57
C THR A 24 -9.70 -0.69 4.58
N ASP A 25 -11.03 -0.80 4.60
CA ASP A 25 -11.76 -1.68 3.72
C ASP A 25 -11.59 -1.26 2.25
N THR A 26 -11.05 -2.16 1.43
CA THR A 26 -10.87 -1.94 -0.01
C THR A 26 -11.29 -3.18 -0.76
N VAL A 27 -11.77 -3.00 -2.00
CA VAL A 27 -12.17 -4.10 -2.91
C VAL A 27 -11.05 -5.14 -3.07
N VAL A 28 -9.80 -4.68 -3.06
CA VAL A 28 -8.61 -5.54 -3.11
C VAL A 28 -8.61 -6.49 -1.91
N PHE A 29 -8.79 -5.99 -0.69
CA PHE A 29 -8.75 -6.82 0.52
C PHE A 29 -9.91 -7.80 0.61
N HIS A 30 -11.12 -7.40 0.19
CA HIS A 30 -12.26 -8.30 0.04
C HIS A 30 -11.93 -9.47 -0.88
N HIS A 31 -11.39 -9.20 -2.07
CA HIS A 31 -11.00 -10.25 -3.01
C HIS A 31 -10.03 -11.26 -2.39
N PHE A 32 -8.98 -10.80 -1.69
CA PHE A 32 -8.01 -11.69 -1.06
C PHE A 32 -8.62 -12.52 0.08
N HIS A 33 -9.51 -11.92 0.86
CA HIS A 33 -10.21 -12.59 1.95
C HIS A 33 -11.17 -13.67 1.42
N ASP A 34 -12.01 -13.31 0.44
CA ASP A 34 -13.03 -14.20 -0.12
C ASP A 34 -12.40 -15.36 -0.90
N ALA A 35 -11.35 -15.08 -1.67
CA ALA A 35 -10.61 -16.09 -2.43
C ALA A 35 -9.66 -16.94 -1.55
N ARG A 36 -9.54 -16.63 -0.25
CA ARG A 36 -8.65 -17.31 0.72
C ARG A 36 -7.20 -17.45 0.22
N HIS A 37 -6.73 -16.44 -0.48
CA HIS A 37 -5.38 -16.45 -1.03
C HIS A 37 -4.33 -16.40 0.08
N ASN A 38 -3.31 -17.25 -0.03
CA ASN A 38 -2.18 -17.18 0.89
C ASN A 38 -1.26 -16.04 0.46
N GLN A 39 -0.88 -15.18 1.42
CA GLN A 39 0.06 -14.08 1.19
C GLN A 39 1.38 -14.52 0.54
N ALA A 40 1.83 -15.76 0.78
CA ALA A 40 3.02 -16.33 0.18
C ALA A 40 2.92 -16.51 -1.35
N GLN A 41 1.70 -16.55 -1.89
CA GLN A 41 1.43 -16.67 -3.33
C GLN A 41 1.44 -15.31 -4.04
N LEU A 42 1.51 -14.20 -3.29
CA LEU A 42 1.41 -12.86 -3.84
C LEU A 42 2.78 -12.33 -4.26
N CYS A 43 2.90 -12.03 -5.55
CA CYS A 43 4.05 -11.32 -6.10
C CYS A 43 3.81 -9.81 -5.97
N TRP A 44 4.83 -9.08 -5.50
CA TRP A 44 4.74 -7.64 -5.27
C TRP A 44 5.57 -6.91 -6.31
N GLN A 45 4.91 -6.18 -7.21
CA GLN A 45 5.58 -5.34 -8.20
C GLN A 45 5.25 -3.87 -7.96
N VAL A 46 6.31 -3.06 -7.89
CA VAL A 46 6.19 -1.60 -7.80
C VAL A 46 6.12 -1.05 -9.21
N LEU A 47 4.95 -0.56 -9.62
CA LEU A 47 4.76 0.03 -10.94
C LEU A 47 5.32 1.44 -11.00
N GLU A 48 4.94 2.26 -10.01
CA GLU A 48 5.31 3.66 -9.99
C GLU A 48 5.48 4.15 -8.55
N VAL A 49 6.48 5.00 -8.36
CA VAL A 49 6.73 5.71 -7.11
C VAL A 49 6.40 7.17 -7.34
N VAL A 50 5.14 7.54 -7.10
CA VAL A 50 4.68 8.92 -7.30
C VAL A 50 5.16 9.78 -6.13
N LYS A 51 5.93 10.83 -6.42
CA LYS A 51 6.27 11.86 -5.44
C LYS A 51 5.17 12.92 -5.44
N TYR A 52 4.45 13.04 -4.32
CA TYR A 52 3.57 14.19 -4.15
C TYR A 52 4.38 15.40 -3.71
N LEU A 53 4.23 16.52 -4.41
CA LEU A 53 4.61 17.83 -3.90
C LEU A 53 3.59 18.20 -2.82
N ALA A 54 4.04 18.47 -1.60
CA ALA A 54 3.15 18.88 -0.51
C ALA A 54 2.42 20.16 -0.91
N TRP A 55 1.09 20.09 -1.04
CA TRP A 55 0.26 21.27 -1.24
C TRP A 55 0.07 21.96 0.11
N GLY A 56 0.84 23.03 0.32
CA GLY A 56 0.77 23.90 1.49
C GLY A 56 1.92 23.67 2.48
N GLY A 57 2.94 24.53 2.41
CA GLY A 57 4.00 24.65 3.41
C GLY A 57 5.40 24.36 2.89
N ASP A 58 6.10 25.43 2.49
CA ASP A 58 7.54 25.57 2.26
C ASP A 58 8.23 24.53 1.35
N LEU A 59 8.62 24.99 0.16
CA LEU A 59 9.23 24.22 -0.94
C LEU A 59 10.56 23.52 -0.59
N GLN A 60 11.10 23.70 0.62
CA GLN A 60 12.40 23.15 1.02
C GLN A 60 12.32 21.85 1.85
N LYS A 61 11.14 21.38 2.26
CA LYS A 61 11.01 20.07 2.93
C LYS A 61 10.30 19.07 2.04
N LEU A 62 11.10 18.44 1.17
CA LEU A 62 10.77 17.19 0.46
C LEU A 62 10.58 16.05 1.47
N ASN A 63 9.47 16.05 2.20
CA ASN A 63 8.98 14.84 2.83
C ASN A 63 8.40 13.97 1.71
N ASP A 64 9.21 13.00 1.29
CA ASP A 64 8.94 11.97 0.27
C ASP A 64 7.72 11.11 0.67
N SER A 65 6.52 11.69 0.65
CA SER A 65 5.25 10.99 0.73
C SER A 65 5.02 10.31 -0.61
N ARG A 66 5.65 9.14 -0.77
CA ARG A 66 5.59 8.34 -1.97
C ARG A 66 4.37 7.46 -1.94
N SER A 67 3.44 7.67 -2.85
CA SER A 67 2.36 6.71 -3.11
C SER A 67 2.84 5.64 -4.06
N ILE A 68 2.64 4.39 -3.65
CA ILE A 68 3.06 3.22 -4.41
C ILE A 68 1.79 2.51 -4.83
N LYS A 69 1.55 2.48 -6.13
CA LYS A 69 0.58 1.57 -6.71
C LYS A 69 1.26 0.22 -6.85
N CYS A 70 0.96 -0.67 -5.91
CA CYS A 70 1.19 -2.10 -6.08
C CYS A 70 -0.06 -2.64 -6.78
N PHE A 71 0.11 -3.32 -7.92
CA PHE A 71 -0.90 -4.31 -8.33
C PHE A 71 -0.48 -5.67 -7.76
N LEU A 72 -1.48 -6.42 -7.33
CA LEU A 72 -1.40 -7.83 -7.00
C LEU A 72 -1.82 -8.63 -8.22
#